data_AF-A0A182UKE4-F1
#
_entry.id   AF-A0A182UKE4-F1
#
_cell.length_a   1.000
_cell.length_b   1.000
_cell.length_c   1.000
_cell.angle_alpha   90.00
_cell.angle_beta   90.00
_cell.angle_gamma   90.00
#
_symmetry.space_group_name_H-M   'P 1'
#
loop_
_entity.id
_entity.type
_entity.pdbx_description
1 polymer ?
#
loop_
_entity_poly.entity_id
_entity_poly.type
_entity_poly.pdbx_seq_one_letter_code
_entity_poly.pdbx_strand_id
1 'polypeptide(L)'
;MSSADDVLTLSNETVGNSTFFAYLGQYIDLDYSIWLSRLLTPVLVTFLLPCAFVLLIYCTISFLYIYKLHSRFILQVYNEGDFDFWDVARTLVAVVWDAHGWIFHGYEVCGMENLPETGPALIIYYHGAIPIDMYYFTARIYLKRQRLIYTVGDRFLNKVPGWKLLARVMKISPGTVQSCASVLRDGNMLSIAPGGVYEAQFGDSNYELLWRQRVGFAKVAIESKAPIIPMFTENLREGFRSVGLAKRLFIRLYNAVRFPVRPIYGGFPVKFRTHLGTPIPYDPALSPEDLQEKVAYAIEELINKHQRIPGSIFHALLDLPNWFGWMHNLSLPLLVVFLLPWLYVLLILSSIPYLHLCNYLRLRFWKQSNEDEFWKAARWLMAYVWNLHSKLFHGYEVTGLEHLPETGGGALLIYYHGALPIDMYYLTAETMLKCNRLIHTVGDRFLDRIPGWRLVSRVMNVTSGSVQSCVATLRAGELLSIAPGGVYEAQFGDSVYEVLWKNRTGFARVALEAKVPIIPMFTVNIRECFRTVSFAKWLFVRLYSVLKVPVLPIYGGFPVKLRTVLGKPIPYDESLSPVALQERVAAAIAELVREHQRVPGDILQAIGDRFDTMHAVEQREEEDTKL
;
A
#
# COMPACT_ATOMS: atom_id res chain seq x y z
N MET A 1 -1.69 55.85 15.93
CA MET A 1 -1.29 55.35 17.25
C MET A 1 -2.14 54.13 17.54
N SER A 2 -1.64 52.94 17.21
CA SER A 2 -2.26 51.65 17.54
C SER A 2 -2.03 51.41 19.03
N SER A 3 -3.11 51.09 19.75
CA SER A 3 -3.10 50.86 21.19
C SER A 3 -2.34 49.58 21.53
N ALA A 4 -1.70 49.56 22.71
CA ALA A 4 -0.89 48.45 23.20
C ALA A 4 -1.61 47.09 23.22
N ASP A 5 -2.94 47.08 23.12
CA ASP A 5 -3.78 45.87 23.09
C ASP A 5 -3.72 45.10 21.75
N ASP A 6 -3.47 45.77 20.62
CA ASP A 6 -3.31 45.10 19.31
C ASP A 6 -1.98 44.33 19.22
N VAL A 7 -0.95 44.82 19.91
CA VAL A 7 0.37 44.16 19.96
C VAL A 7 0.34 42.93 20.87
N LEU A 8 -0.42 42.99 21.97
CA LEU A 8 -0.61 41.86 22.89
C LEU A 8 -1.44 40.74 22.27
N THR A 9 -2.47 41.06 21.47
CA THR A 9 -3.28 40.06 20.76
C THR A 9 -2.52 39.38 19.61
N LEU A 10 -1.74 40.14 18.83
CA LEU A 10 -0.82 39.56 17.83
C LEU A 10 0.25 38.67 18.49
N SER A 11 0.77 39.04 19.66
CA SER A 11 1.75 38.21 20.39
C SER A 11 1.14 36.89 20.89
N ASN A 12 -0.11 36.90 21.36
CA ASN A 12 -0.80 35.71 21.86
C ASN A 12 -1.28 34.77 20.75
N GLU A 13 -1.69 35.27 19.58
CA GLU A 13 -1.98 34.40 18.42
C GLU A 13 -0.70 33.79 17.80
N THR A 14 0.41 34.54 17.83
CA THR A 14 1.71 34.01 17.38
C THR A 14 2.24 32.95 18.35
N VAL A 15 2.01 33.12 19.66
CA VAL A 15 2.33 32.12 20.69
C VAL A 15 1.40 30.90 20.63
N GLY A 16 0.11 31.08 20.31
CA GLY A 16 -0.85 29.99 20.11
C GLY A 16 -0.59 29.14 18.87
N ASN A 17 -0.18 29.76 17.75
CA ASN A 17 0.23 29.03 16.55
C ASN A 17 1.61 28.39 16.73
N SER A 18 2.54 29.03 17.45
CA SER A 18 3.83 28.43 17.79
C SER A 18 3.67 27.20 18.68
N THR A 19 2.69 27.19 19.60
CA THR A 19 2.41 26.03 20.45
C THR A 19 1.72 24.91 19.70
N PHE A 20 0.85 25.16 18.72
CA PHE A 20 0.26 24.10 17.89
C PHE A 20 1.29 23.42 16.97
N PHE A 21 2.14 24.21 16.29
CA PHE A 21 3.22 23.65 15.45
C PHE A 21 4.37 23.05 16.29
N ALA A 22 4.69 23.59 17.47
CA ALA A 22 5.62 22.96 18.41
C ALA A 22 5.05 21.70 19.06
N TYR A 23 3.74 21.63 19.31
CA TYR A 23 3.04 20.43 19.79
C TYR A 23 3.01 19.34 18.71
N LEU A 24 2.75 19.69 17.44
CA LEU A 24 2.89 18.76 16.30
C LEU A 24 4.35 18.33 16.08
N GLY A 25 5.31 19.24 16.23
CA GLY A 25 6.74 18.95 16.15
C GLY A 25 7.29 18.11 17.31
N GLN A 26 6.62 18.11 18.47
CA GLN A 26 6.90 17.20 19.59
C GLN A 26 6.41 15.77 19.35
N TYR A 27 5.43 15.56 18.45
CA TYR A 27 4.84 14.25 18.17
C TYR A 27 5.23 13.66 16.81
N ILE A 28 5.59 14.48 15.83
CA ILE A 28 6.17 14.05 14.55
C ILE A 28 7.63 14.48 14.57
N ASP A 29 8.44 13.63 15.17
CA ASP A 29 9.87 13.83 15.30
C ASP A 29 10.49 13.94 13.89
N LEU A 30 11.27 14.98 13.62
CA LEU A 30 12.00 15.08 12.35
C LEU A 30 12.97 13.88 12.22
N ASP A 31 13.43 13.38 13.37
CA ASP A 31 14.17 12.13 13.48
C ASP A 31 13.29 10.91 13.17
N TYR A 32 11.98 10.91 13.46
CA TYR A 32 11.06 9.84 13.07
C TYR A 32 10.96 9.73 11.55
N SER A 33 10.86 10.85 10.84
CA SER A 33 10.72 10.86 9.37
C SER A 33 12.04 10.56 8.65
N ILE A 34 13.18 11.02 9.19
CA ILE A 34 14.52 10.67 8.70
C ILE A 34 14.87 9.21 9.04
N TRP A 35 14.53 8.73 10.23
CA TRP A 35 14.68 7.33 10.62
C TRP A 35 13.76 6.42 9.80
N LEU A 36 12.50 6.80 9.61
CA LEU A 36 11.52 6.05 8.81
C LEU A 36 11.97 5.99 7.35
N SER A 37 12.47 7.09 6.77
CA SER A 37 13.04 7.05 5.41
C SER A 37 14.29 6.18 5.34
N ARG A 38 15.21 6.21 6.33
CA ARG A 38 16.39 5.33 6.37
C ARG A 38 16.07 3.86 6.64
N LEU A 39 15.00 3.57 7.39
CA LEU A 39 14.48 2.23 7.63
C LEU A 39 13.76 1.69 6.40
N LEU A 40 12.93 2.52 5.77
CA LEU A 40 12.18 2.16 4.57
C LEU A 40 13.06 2.16 3.33
N THR A 41 14.18 2.87 3.25
CA THR A 41 15.01 2.90 2.03
C THR A 41 15.58 1.52 1.65
N PRO A 42 16.16 0.72 2.56
CA PRO A 42 16.52 -0.67 2.27
C PRO A 42 15.31 -1.55 1.96
N VAL A 43 14.14 -1.30 2.55
CA VAL A 43 12.90 -2.02 2.20
C VAL A 43 12.41 -1.63 0.81
N LEU A 44 12.44 -0.35 0.46
CA LEU A 44 12.13 0.18 -0.87
C LEU A 44 13.11 -0.41 -1.89
N VAL A 45 14.42 -0.38 -1.64
CA VAL A 45 15.40 -0.93 -2.58
C VAL A 45 15.33 -2.46 -2.64
N THR A 46 15.15 -3.17 -1.54
CA THR A 46 15.20 -4.65 -1.55
C THR A 46 13.86 -5.26 -1.95
N PHE A 47 12.75 -4.52 -1.89
CA PHE A 47 11.41 -5.01 -2.23
C PHE A 47 10.85 -4.30 -3.46
N LEU A 48 10.97 -2.97 -3.58
CA LEU A 48 10.56 -2.29 -4.81
C LEU A 48 11.52 -2.57 -5.96
N LEU A 49 12.81 -2.87 -5.77
CA LEU A 49 13.67 -3.21 -6.91
C LEU A 49 13.33 -4.60 -7.49
N PRO A 50 13.13 -5.68 -6.71
CA PRO A 50 12.58 -6.92 -7.25
C PRO A 50 11.14 -6.79 -7.75
N CYS A 51 10.27 -6.02 -7.08
CA CYS A 51 8.97 -5.67 -7.65
C CYS A 51 9.12 -4.85 -8.94
N ALA A 52 10.16 -4.03 -9.08
CA ALA A 52 10.49 -3.34 -10.31
C ALA A 52 11.03 -4.31 -11.36
N PHE A 53 11.78 -5.34 -10.99
CA PHE A 53 12.19 -6.40 -11.92
C PHE A 53 11.01 -7.27 -12.36
N VAL A 54 10.11 -7.62 -11.44
CA VAL A 54 8.85 -8.30 -11.75
C VAL A 54 7.97 -7.39 -12.61
N LEU A 55 7.87 -6.10 -12.29
CA LEU A 55 7.21 -5.10 -13.12
C LEU A 55 7.88 -5.02 -14.49
N LEU A 56 9.21 -5.06 -14.60
CA LEU A 56 9.95 -5.09 -15.87
C LEU A 56 9.68 -6.39 -16.65
N ILE A 57 9.59 -7.54 -15.98
CA ILE A 57 9.20 -8.82 -16.59
C ILE A 57 7.76 -8.76 -17.08
N TYR A 58 6.82 -8.22 -16.29
CA TYR A 58 5.44 -8.01 -16.72
C TYR A 58 5.37 -6.97 -17.83
N CYS A 59 6.13 -5.87 -17.78
CA CYS A 59 6.26 -4.92 -18.88
C CYS A 59 6.81 -5.62 -20.12
N THR A 60 7.73 -6.57 -19.99
CA THR A 60 8.25 -7.38 -21.09
C THR A 60 7.19 -8.33 -21.65
N ILE A 61 6.46 -9.06 -20.80
CA ILE A 61 5.36 -9.94 -21.20
C ILE A 61 4.24 -9.14 -21.86
N SER A 62 3.87 -8.00 -21.28
CA SER A 62 2.92 -7.05 -21.84
C SER A 62 3.42 -6.54 -23.18
N PHE A 63 4.69 -6.14 -23.31
CA PHE A 63 5.28 -5.70 -24.57
C PHE A 63 5.20 -6.81 -25.63
N LEU A 64 5.47 -8.07 -25.28
CA LEU A 64 5.33 -9.21 -26.18
C LEU A 64 3.87 -9.51 -26.56
N TYR A 65 2.94 -9.40 -25.61
CA TYR A 65 1.51 -9.58 -25.86
C TYR A 65 0.95 -8.47 -26.74
N ILE A 66 1.36 -7.23 -26.48
CA ILE A 66 1.06 -6.03 -27.25
C ILE A 66 1.65 -6.16 -28.67
N TYR A 67 2.91 -6.58 -28.80
CA TYR A 67 3.54 -6.89 -30.08
C TYR A 67 2.73 -7.96 -30.83
N LYS A 68 2.31 -9.04 -30.16
CA LYS A 68 1.47 -10.08 -30.78
C LYS A 68 0.13 -9.50 -31.27
N LEU A 69 -0.57 -8.75 -30.42
CA LEU A 69 -1.89 -8.16 -30.69
C LEU A 69 -1.86 -7.18 -31.86
N HIS A 70 -0.82 -6.36 -31.95
CA HIS A 70 -0.67 -5.31 -32.97
C HIS A 70 0.47 -5.56 -33.96
N SER A 71 0.94 -6.81 -34.07
CA SER A 71 2.09 -7.22 -34.92
C SER A 71 1.95 -6.78 -36.36
N ARG A 72 0.72 -6.82 -36.89
CA ARG A 72 0.41 -6.37 -38.26
C ARG A 72 0.77 -4.90 -38.48
N PHE A 73 0.43 -4.01 -37.55
CA PHE A 73 0.73 -2.57 -37.67
C PHE A 73 2.24 -2.31 -37.55
N ILE A 74 2.91 -2.99 -36.63
CA ILE A 74 4.36 -2.85 -36.42
C ILE A 74 5.14 -3.32 -37.66
N LEU A 75 4.77 -4.48 -38.21
CA LEU A 75 5.41 -5.04 -39.41
C LEU A 75 5.08 -4.23 -40.67
N GLN A 76 3.91 -3.62 -40.76
CA GLN A 76 3.55 -2.74 -41.87
C GLN A 76 4.50 -1.54 -41.96
N VAL A 77 4.67 -0.79 -40.85
CA VAL A 77 5.57 0.38 -40.81
C VAL A 77 7.03 -0.01 -41.06
N TYR A 78 7.45 -1.21 -40.64
CA TYR A 78 8.81 -1.69 -40.92
C TYR A 78 9.05 -2.06 -42.39
N ASN A 79 8.01 -2.55 -43.08
CA ASN A 79 8.12 -3.03 -44.47
C ASN A 79 7.83 -1.94 -45.53
N GLU A 80 7.33 -0.77 -45.12
CA GLU A 80 7.25 0.40 -45.98
C GLU A 80 8.68 0.89 -46.25
N GLY A 81 9.13 0.84 -47.51
CA GLY A 81 10.54 0.95 -47.92
C GLY A 81 11.26 2.28 -47.66
N ASP A 82 10.68 3.18 -46.86
CA ASP A 82 11.26 4.46 -46.42
C ASP A 82 11.19 4.53 -44.87
N PHE A 83 12.26 4.12 -44.20
CA PHE A 83 12.29 3.88 -42.76
C PHE A 83 12.42 5.19 -41.94
N ASP A 84 11.32 5.72 -41.38
CA ASP A 84 11.37 6.73 -40.31
C ASP A 84 11.37 6.07 -38.92
N PHE A 85 12.51 6.14 -38.23
CA PHE A 85 12.67 5.68 -36.85
C PHE A 85 11.60 6.25 -35.90
N TRP A 86 11.19 7.50 -36.10
CA TRP A 86 10.19 8.14 -35.25
C TRP A 86 8.78 7.63 -35.49
N ASP A 87 8.46 7.13 -36.69
CA ASP A 87 7.17 6.48 -36.95
C ASP A 87 7.09 5.10 -36.30
N VAL A 88 8.18 4.34 -36.29
CA VAL A 88 8.25 3.11 -35.50
C VAL A 88 8.07 3.42 -34.01
N ALA A 89 8.75 4.46 -33.50
CA ALA A 89 8.62 4.87 -32.10
C ALA A 89 7.19 5.30 -31.75
N ARG A 90 6.54 6.12 -32.59
CA ARG A 90 5.13 6.52 -32.41
C ARG A 90 4.20 5.31 -32.47
N THR A 91 4.43 4.40 -33.40
CA THR A 91 3.64 3.17 -33.53
C THR A 91 3.73 2.33 -32.26
N LEU A 92 4.94 2.12 -31.71
CA LEU A 92 5.12 1.39 -30.46
C LEU A 92 4.42 2.09 -29.28
N VAL A 93 4.58 3.41 -29.14
CA VAL A 93 3.91 4.20 -28.09
C VAL A 93 2.39 4.11 -28.23
N ALA A 94 1.86 4.27 -29.44
CA ALA A 94 0.44 4.20 -29.71
C ALA A 94 -0.10 2.79 -29.40
N VAL A 95 0.58 1.75 -29.86
CA VAL A 95 0.22 0.35 -29.59
C VAL A 95 0.17 0.06 -28.07
N VAL A 96 1.12 0.57 -27.28
CA VAL A 96 1.11 0.42 -25.82
C VAL A 96 -0.07 1.15 -25.17
N TRP A 97 -0.32 2.41 -25.52
CA TRP A 97 -1.44 3.18 -24.96
C TRP A 97 -2.80 2.65 -25.40
N ASP A 98 -2.92 2.21 -26.65
CA ASP A 98 -4.13 1.58 -27.20
C ASP A 98 -4.46 0.27 -26.48
N ALA A 99 -3.45 -0.58 -26.29
CA ALA A 99 -3.59 -1.81 -25.52
C ALA A 99 -3.90 -1.53 -24.05
N HIS A 100 -3.23 -0.56 -23.42
CA HIS A 100 -3.53 -0.18 -22.04
C HIS A 100 -4.97 0.33 -21.90
N GLY A 101 -5.42 1.24 -22.77
CA GLY A 101 -6.80 1.73 -22.76
C GLY A 101 -7.80 0.60 -22.95
N TRP A 102 -7.55 -0.31 -23.88
CA TRP A 102 -8.40 -1.48 -24.11
C TRP A 102 -8.40 -2.44 -22.91
N ILE A 103 -7.25 -2.76 -22.33
CA ILE A 103 -7.11 -3.69 -21.21
C ILE A 103 -7.61 -3.10 -19.89
N PHE A 104 -7.37 -1.83 -19.62
CA PHE A 104 -7.68 -1.26 -18.31
C PHE A 104 -9.07 -0.64 -18.24
N HIS A 105 -9.52 -0.02 -19.34
CA HIS A 105 -10.77 0.72 -19.41
C HIS A 105 -11.76 0.18 -20.43
N GLY A 106 -11.45 -0.92 -21.14
CA GLY A 106 -12.27 -1.34 -22.27
C GLY A 106 -12.42 -0.23 -23.33
N TYR A 107 -11.38 0.59 -23.54
CA TYR A 107 -11.48 1.87 -24.24
C TYR A 107 -12.03 1.78 -25.68
N GLU A 108 -13.04 2.60 -25.97
CA GLU A 108 -13.71 2.71 -27.28
C GLU A 108 -13.83 4.16 -27.73
N VAL A 109 -13.96 4.37 -29.05
CA VAL A 109 -14.19 5.69 -29.67
C VAL A 109 -15.43 5.62 -30.54
N CYS A 110 -16.40 6.50 -30.28
CA CYS A 110 -17.63 6.70 -31.03
C CYS A 110 -17.55 8.01 -31.83
N GLY A 111 -18.08 8.03 -33.06
CA GLY A 111 -18.06 9.22 -33.92
C GLY A 111 -16.76 9.38 -34.73
N MET A 112 -16.05 8.30 -35.02
CA MET A 112 -14.80 8.31 -35.81
C MET A 112 -14.97 8.83 -37.24
N GLU A 113 -16.19 8.78 -37.75
CA GLU A 113 -16.65 9.34 -39.02
C GLU A 113 -16.67 10.86 -39.04
N ASN A 114 -16.72 11.52 -37.87
CA ASN A 114 -16.67 12.97 -37.76
C ASN A 114 -15.25 13.54 -37.95
N LEU A 115 -14.21 12.70 -37.88
CA LEU A 115 -12.84 13.10 -38.18
C LEU A 115 -12.61 13.10 -39.69
N PRO A 116 -12.01 14.17 -40.27
CA PRO A 116 -11.70 14.19 -41.68
C PRO A 116 -10.60 13.18 -42.02
N GLU A 117 -10.72 12.52 -43.16
CA GLU A 117 -9.68 11.60 -43.68
C GLU A 117 -8.42 12.38 -44.08
N THR A 118 -8.59 13.57 -44.65
CA THR A 118 -7.52 14.49 -45.04
C THR A 118 -7.85 15.92 -44.63
N GLY A 119 -6.84 16.75 -44.36
CA GLY A 119 -7.03 18.15 -43.98
C GLY A 119 -7.25 18.37 -42.48
N PRO A 120 -7.38 19.63 -42.03
CA PRO A 120 -7.26 19.96 -40.62
C PRO A 120 -8.52 19.70 -39.80
N ALA A 121 -8.32 19.46 -38.52
CA ALA A 121 -9.40 19.45 -37.53
C ALA A 121 -8.87 19.92 -36.16
N LEU A 122 -9.62 20.81 -35.52
CA LEU A 122 -9.36 21.25 -34.15
C LEU A 122 -10.26 20.49 -33.18
N ILE A 123 -9.70 19.53 -32.45
CA ILE A 123 -10.41 18.74 -31.44
C ILE A 123 -10.44 19.52 -30.12
N ILE A 124 -11.63 19.86 -29.65
CA ILE A 124 -11.82 20.56 -28.37
C ILE A 124 -12.46 19.60 -27.39
N TYR A 125 -11.78 19.35 -26.27
CA TYR A 125 -12.15 18.27 -25.37
C TYR A 125 -12.25 18.70 -23.90
N TYR A 126 -13.07 17.97 -23.16
CA TYR A 126 -13.19 18.08 -21.71
C TYR A 126 -11.93 17.62 -20.98
N HIS A 127 -11.38 18.40 -20.06
CA HIS A 127 -10.17 18.00 -19.32
C HIS A 127 -10.52 17.25 -18.01
N GLY A 128 -10.26 15.94 -17.99
CA GLY A 128 -10.32 15.11 -16.78
C GLY A 128 -9.26 15.47 -15.73
N ALA A 129 -9.28 14.83 -14.55
CA ALA A 129 -8.24 15.09 -13.53
C ALA A 129 -6.82 14.79 -14.06
N ILE A 130 -6.72 13.74 -14.86
CA ILE A 130 -5.56 13.40 -15.70
C ILE A 130 -6.10 13.19 -17.12
N PRO A 131 -5.50 13.79 -18.17
CA PRO A 131 -5.99 13.68 -19.55
C PRO A 131 -5.52 12.36 -20.18
N ILE A 132 -5.72 11.24 -19.50
CA ILE A 132 -5.27 9.91 -19.94
C ILE A 132 -6.06 9.43 -21.17
N ASP A 133 -7.30 9.88 -21.30
CA ASP A 133 -8.16 9.64 -22.46
C ASP A 133 -7.55 10.20 -23.75
N MET A 134 -6.84 11.32 -23.70
CA MET A 134 -6.12 11.83 -24.87
C MET A 134 -4.97 10.92 -25.32
N TYR A 135 -4.30 10.20 -24.40
CA TYR A 135 -3.29 9.22 -24.81
C TYR A 135 -3.93 8.08 -25.57
N TYR A 136 -5.05 7.56 -25.07
CA TYR A 136 -5.78 6.50 -25.73
C TYR A 136 -6.37 6.96 -27.07
N PHE A 137 -6.94 8.16 -27.11
CA PHE A 137 -7.54 8.72 -28.31
C PHE A 137 -6.48 8.94 -29.40
N THR A 138 -5.41 9.67 -29.10
CA THR A 138 -4.34 9.93 -30.07
C THR A 138 -3.68 8.65 -30.57
N ALA A 139 -3.46 7.67 -29.69
CA ALA A 139 -2.97 6.35 -30.06
C ALA A 139 -3.92 5.62 -31.03
N ARG A 140 -5.21 5.58 -30.70
CA ARG A 140 -6.23 4.91 -31.52
C ARG A 140 -6.36 5.55 -32.90
N ILE A 141 -6.33 6.89 -32.98
CA ILE A 141 -6.37 7.61 -34.25
C ILE A 141 -5.11 7.35 -35.07
N TYR A 142 -3.93 7.40 -34.46
CA TYR A 142 -2.67 7.12 -35.16
C TYR A 142 -2.67 5.71 -35.75
N LEU A 143 -3.09 4.68 -34.99
CA LEU A 143 -3.12 3.30 -35.47
C LEU A 143 -4.19 3.05 -36.54
N LYS A 144 -5.37 3.66 -36.43
CA LYS A 144 -6.49 3.39 -37.35
C LYS A 144 -6.52 4.28 -38.59
N ARG A 145 -6.03 5.52 -38.49
CA ARG A 145 -6.10 6.52 -39.56
C ARG A 145 -4.72 6.93 -40.06
N GLN A 146 -3.62 6.51 -39.43
CA GLN A 146 -2.25 6.94 -39.76
C GLN A 146 -2.11 8.46 -39.73
N ARG A 147 -2.84 9.12 -38.81
CA ARG A 147 -2.77 10.57 -38.63
C ARG A 147 -2.36 10.91 -37.21
N LEU A 148 -1.37 11.78 -37.07
CA LEU A 148 -0.94 12.28 -35.78
C LEU A 148 -1.79 13.49 -35.36
N ILE A 149 -2.21 13.49 -34.10
CA ILE A 149 -2.87 14.64 -33.48
C ILE A 149 -1.82 15.42 -32.69
N TYR A 150 -1.61 16.67 -33.07
CA TYR A 150 -0.79 17.60 -32.30
C TYR A 150 -1.55 18.00 -31.05
N THR A 151 -0.87 18.15 -29.90
CA THR A 151 -1.56 18.45 -28.64
C THR A 151 -0.98 19.68 -27.96
N VAL A 152 -1.86 20.57 -27.50
CA VAL A 152 -1.43 21.71 -26.67
C VAL A 152 -1.26 21.26 -25.22
N GLY A 153 -0.04 21.32 -24.71
CA GLY A 153 0.32 20.98 -23.34
C GLY A 153 0.73 22.20 -22.51
N ASP A 154 0.53 22.16 -21.20
CA ASP A 154 0.97 23.24 -20.31
C ASP A 154 2.50 23.28 -20.18
N ARG A 155 3.04 24.49 -20.00
CA ARG A 155 4.49 24.74 -19.88
C ARG A 155 5.12 24.03 -18.69
N PHE A 156 4.37 23.71 -17.63
CA PHE A 156 4.92 22.98 -16.47
C PHE A 156 5.47 21.61 -16.87
N LEU A 157 4.93 20.98 -17.92
CA LEU A 157 5.38 19.68 -18.40
C LEU A 157 6.85 19.69 -18.85
N ASN A 158 7.37 20.83 -19.30
CA ASN A 158 8.79 20.98 -19.65
C ASN A 158 9.73 20.91 -18.44
N LYS A 159 9.19 21.03 -17.22
CA LYS A 159 9.92 20.85 -15.96
C LYS A 159 9.94 19.39 -15.50
N VAL A 160 9.14 18.51 -16.10
CA VAL A 160 9.09 17.08 -15.77
C VAL A 160 10.24 16.36 -16.49
N PRO A 161 11.15 15.67 -15.76
CA PRO A 161 12.24 14.92 -16.37
C PRO A 161 11.74 13.90 -17.40
N GLY A 162 12.43 13.78 -18.55
CA GLY A 162 12.07 12.87 -19.64
C GLY A 162 10.95 13.36 -20.58
N TRP A 163 10.12 14.31 -20.15
CA TRP A 163 8.94 14.74 -20.90
C TRP A 163 9.26 15.38 -22.26
N LYS A 164 10.39 16.10 -22.37
CA LYS A 164 10.80 16.77 -23.61
C LYS A 164 10.95 15.82 -24.80
N LEU A 165 11.31 14.56 -24.55
CA LEU A 165 11.41 13.55 -25.61
C LEU A 165 10.00 13.14 -26.06
N LEU A 166 9.14 12.77 -25.11
CA LEU A 166 7.75 12.39 -25.40
C LEU A 166 7.01 13.51 -26.15
N ALA A 167 7.16 14.75 -25.70
CA ALA A 167 6.56 15.93 -26.33
C ALA A 167 7.03 16.13 -27.77
N ARG A 168 8.30 15.83 -28.07
CA ARG A 168 8.84 15.92 -29.43
C ARG A 168 8.28 14.84 -30.34
N VAL A 169 8.23 13.60 -29.86
CA VAL A 169 7.77 12.42 -30.63
C VAL A 169 6.29 12.53 -30.94
N MET A 170 5.49 12.86 -29.92
CA MET A 170 4.03 12.95 -29.98
C MET A 170 3.53 14.35 -30.36
N LYS A 171 4.43 15.27 -30.75
CA LYS A 171 4.11 16.66 -31.16
C LYS A 171 3.24 17.42 -30.15
N ILE A 172 3.60 17.32 -28.87
CA ILE A 172 2.99 18.08 -27.77
C ILE A 172 3.77 19.38 -27.58
N SER A 173 3.11 20.53 -27.60
CA SER A 173 3.77 21.82 -27.43
C SER A 173 2.93 22.83 -26.63
N PRO A 174 3.55 23.78 -25.92
CA PRO A 174 2.84 24.92 -25.34
C PRO A 174 2.51 25.93 -26.45
N GLY A 175 1.48 25.63 -27.25
CA GLY A 175 1.13 26.39 -28.45
C GLY A 175 0.62 27.81 -28.17
N THR A 176 1.06 28.78 -28.98
CA THR A 176 0.44 30.09 -29.17
C THR A 176 -0.65 30.01 -30.25
N VAL A 177 -1.52 31.02 -30.33
CA VAL A 177 -2.58 31.07 -31.36
C VAL A 177 -1.99 30.89 -32.76
N GLN A 178 -0.92 31.62 -33.09
CA GLN A 178 -0.28 31.56 -34.40
C GLN A 178 0.36 30.20 -34.68
N SER A 179 1.06 29.61 -33.70
CA SER A 179 1.68 28.29 -33.88
C SER A 179 0.65 27.18 -34.06
N CYS A 180 -0.44 27.23 -33.30
CA CYS A 180 -1.56 26.31 -33.40
C CYS A 180 -2.30 26.47 -34.74
N ALA A 181 -2.53 27.71 -35.17
CA ALA A 181 -3.15 27.99 -36.46
C ALA A 181 -2.26 27.54 -37.63
N SER A 182 -0.93 27.64 -37.51
CA SER A 182 0.01 27.10 -38.50
C SER A 182 -0.11 25.59 -38.63
N VAL A 183 -0.10 24.86 -37.51
CA VAL A 183 -0.25 23.39 -37.50
C VAL A 183 -1.52 22.95 -38.27
N LEU A 184 -2.62 23.66 -38.05
CA LEU A 184 -3.89 23.42 -38.76
C LEU A 184 -3.81 23.83 -40.24
N ARG A 185 -3.21 24.98 -40.58
CA ARG A 185 -3.04 25.37 -42.00
C ARG A 185 -2.18 24.38 -42.79
N ASP A 186 -1.25 23.71 -42.13
CA ASP A 186 -0.43 22.64 -42.69
C ASP A 186 -1.22 21.32 -42.87
N GLY A 187 -2.53 21.32 -42.60
CA GLY A 187 -3.42 20.17 -42.79
C GLY A 187 -3.43 19.15 -41.65
N ASN A 188 -2.77 19.44 -40.53
CA ASN A 188 -2.70 18.52 -39.38
C ASN A 188 -3.93 18.64 -38.47
N MET A 189 -4.13 17.62 -37.62
CA MET A 189 -5.09 17.71 -36.51
C MET A 189 -4.43 18.29 -35.26
N LEU A 190 -5.18 19.08 -34.50
CA LEU A 190 -4.73 19.70 -33.26
C LEU A 190 -5.77 19.49 -32.16
N SER A 191 -5.36 19.15 -30.94
CA SER A 191 -6.25 19.00 -29.78
C SER A 191 -5.95 20.03 -28.70
N ILE A 192 -6.98 20.68 -28.17
CA ILE A 192 -6.88 21.68 -27.09
C ILE A 192 -7.97 21.41 -26.02
N ALA A 193 -7.57 21.41 -24.75
CA ALA A 193 -8.49 21.48 -23.62
C ALA A 193 -8.57 22.93 -23.10
N PRO A 194 -9.66 23.68 -23.33
CA PRO A 194 -9.72 25.10 -23.00
C PRO A 194 -9.59 25.40 -21.49
N GLY A 195 -10.19 24.54 -20.67
CA GLY A 195 -10.09 24.61 -19.21
C GLY A 195 -8.68 24.32 -18.67
N GLY A 196 -7.87 23.57 -19.42
CA GLY A 196 -6.49 23.23 -19.10
C GLY A 196 -6.29 22.68 -17.69
N VAL A 197 -5.12 22.96 -17.10
CA VAL A 197 -4.74 22.48 -15.75
C VAL A 197 -5.68 22.98 -14.64
N TYR A 198 -6.40 24.08 -14.86
CA TYR A 198 -7.39 24.57 -13.91
C TYR A 198 -8.62 23.65 -13.86
N GLU A 199 -9.19 23.32 -15.03
CA GLU A 199 -10.31 22.38 -15.12
C GLU A 199 -9.92 20.98 -14.65
N ALA A 200 -8.71 20.53 -15.00
CA ALA A 200 -8.14 19.28 -14.52
C ALA A 200 -8.21 19.17 -12.99
N GLN A 201 -7.66 20.20 -12.31
CA GLN A 201 -7.59 20.19 -10.86
C GLN A 201 -8.90 20.51 -10.18
N PHE A 202 -9.81 21.30 -10.75
CA PHE A 202 -10.93 21.88 -9.97
C PHE A 202 -12.33 21.49 -10.41
N GLY A 203 -12.48 20.76 -11.52
CA GLY A 203 -13.76 20.14 -11.84
C GLY A 203 -14.11 19.00 -10.89
N ASP A 204 -15.38 18.62 -10.91
CA ASP A 204 -15.97 17.65 -9.99
C ASP A 204 -16.90 16.67 -10.72
N SER A 205 -17.68 15.90 -9.97
CA SER A 205 -18.58 14.88 -10.50
C SER A 205 -19.74 15.43 -11.34
N ASN A 206 -19.92 16.75 -11.42
CA ASN A 206 -20.94 17.37 -12.27
C ASN A 206 -20.43 17.70 -13.67
N TYR A 207 -19.15 17.47 -13.96
CA TYR A 207 -18.56 17.68 -15.28
C TYR A 207 -18.71 19.11 -15.83
N GLU A 208 -18.83 20.11 -14.96
CA GLU A 208 -18.90 21.52 -15.36
C GLU A 208 -17.65 21.94 -16.15
N LEU A 209 -17.86 22.73 -17.21
CA LEU A 209 -16.79 23.34 -18.01
C LEU A 209 -16.21 24.56 -17.26
N LEU A 210 -14.92 24.53 -16.99
CA LEU A 210 -14.23 25.57 -16.20
C LEU A 210 -13.33 26.44 -17.08
N TRP A 211 -13.88 26.91 -18.20
CA TRP A 211 -13.12 27.66 -19.23
C TRP A 211 -12.87 29.11 -18.85
N ARG A 212 -13.74 29.72 -18.03
CA ARG A 212 -13.71 31.15 -17.69
C ARG A 212 -13.72 32.00 -18.97
N GLN A 213 -12.94 33.08 -19.04
CA GLN A 213 -12.81 33.97 -20.20
C GLN A 213 -11.80 33.48 -21.25
N ARG A 214 -11.54 32.16 -21.35
CA ARG A 214 -10.51 31.62 -22.26
C ARG A 214 -11.08 31.33 -23.65
N VAL A 215 -10.83 32.26 -24.57
CA VAL A 215 -11.24 32.16 -25.99
C VAL A 215 -10.08 31.79 -26.94
N GLY A 216 -8.94 31.35 -26.41
CA GLY A 216 -7.72 31.12 -27.20
C GLY A 216 -7.89 30.09 -28.32
N PHE A 217 -8.61 29.00 -28.07
CA PHE A 217 -8.87 27.97 -29.08
C PHE A 217 -9.81 28.48 -30.19
N ALA A 218 -10.77 29.35 -29.85
CA ALA A 218 -11.68 29.95 -30.83
C ALA A 218 -10.90 30.87 -31.80
N LYS A 219 -9.94 31.65 -31.29
CA LYS A 219 -9.02 32.42 -32.13
C LYS A 219 -8.20 31.53 -33.07
N VAL A 220 -7.72 30.38 -32.58
CA VAL A 220 -7.01 29.39 -33.42
C VAL A 220 -7.90 28.87 -34.54
N ALA A 221 -9.15 28.51 -34.25
CA ALA A 221 -10.11 28.04 -35.24
C ALA A 221 -10.42 29.10 -36.30
N ILE A 222 -10.67 30.34 -35.88
CA ILE A 222 -10.94 31.47 -36.79
C ILE A 222 -9.73 31.76 -37.69
N GLU A 223 -8.53 31.80 -37.13
CA GLU A 223 -7.30 32.11 -37.89
C GLU A 223 -6.92 31.00 -38.89
N SER A 224 -7.18 29.74 -38.54
CA SER A 224 -6.88 28.58 -39.39
C SER A 224 -8.01 28.20 -40.34
N LYS A 225 -9.23 28.69 -40.09
CA LYS A 225 -10.48 28.27 -40.75
C LYS A 225 -10.74 26.76 -40.68
N ALA A 226 -10.17 26.09 -39.68
CA ALA A 226 -10.34 24.66 -39.48
C ALA A 226 -11.68 24.34 -38.77
N PRO A 227 -12.34 23.22 -39.10
CA PRO A 227 -13.51 22.77 -38.37
C PRO A 227 -13.14 22.36 -36.93
N ILE A 228 -14.06 22.61 -35.99
CA ILE A 228 -13.93 22.18 -34.60
C ILE A 228 -14.68 20.87 -34.40
N ILE A 229 -14.06 19.90 -33.73
CA ILE A 229 -14.70 18.64 -33.34
C ILE A 229 -14.80 18.62 -31.81
N PRO A 230 -16.01 18.75 -31.23
CA PRO A 230 -16.20 18.65 -29.79
C PRO A 230 -16.02 17.20 -29.35
N MET A 231 -15.34 16.99 -28.22
CA MET A 231 -15.00 15.66 -27.70
C MET A 231 -15.26 15.56 -26.19
N PHE A 232 -15.84 14.44 -25.78
CA PHE A 232 -16.05 14.10 -24.38
C PHE A 232 -15.72 12.62 -24.14
N THR A 233 -15.17 12.27 -22.97
CA THR A 233 -14.92 10.89 -22.58
C THR A 233 -15.74 10.50 -21.36
N GLU A 234 -16.62 9.52 -21.51
CA GLU A 234 -17.45 8.93 -20.45
C GLU A 234 -16.58 8.40 -19.29
N ASN A 235 -17.03 8.59 -18.05
CA ASN A 235 -16.41 8.14 -16.80
C ASN A 235 -14.98 8.68 -16.55
N LEU A 236 -14.51 9.69 -17.28
CA LEU A 236 -13.15 10.21 -17.16
C LEU A 236 -12.80 10.67 -15.74
N ARG A 237 -13.76 11.30 -15.04
CA ARG A 237 -13.62 11.68 -13.62
C ARG A 237 -13.94 10.56 -12.65
N GLU A 238 -14.49 9.44 -13.09
CA GLU A 238 -14.64 8.25 -12.26
C GLU A 238 -13.36 7.42 -12.29
N GLY A 239 -12.60 7.46 -13.40
CA GLY A 239 -11.26 6.89 -13.47
C GLY A 239 -10.26 7.62 -12.57
N PHE A 240 -10.30 8.96 -12.56
CA PHE A 240 -9.39 9.80 -11.78
C PHE A 240 -10.10 11.04 -11.19
N ARG A 241 -9.92 11.28 -9.88
CA ARG A 241 -10.50 12.42 -9.15
C ARG A 241 -9.45 13.23 -8.42
N SER A 242 -9.74 14.51 -8.23
CA SER A 242 -8.97 15.35 -7.31
C SER A 242 -9.56 15.29 -5.90
N VAL A 243 -8.72 15.31 -4.86
CA VAL A 243 -9.14 15.24 -3.45
C VAL A 243 -10.06 16.42 -3.09
N GLY A 244 -11.26 16.13 -2.56
CA GLY A 244 -12.31 17.13 -2.24
C GLY A 244 -11.97 18.11 -1.12
N LEU A 245 -11.07 17.73 -0.21
CA LEU A 245 -10.69 18.51 0.96
C LEU A 245 -9.95 19.82 0.57
N ALA A 246 -10.18 20.89 1.34
CA ALA A 246 -9.41 22.14 1.27
C ALA A 246 -9.33 22.80 -0.13
N LYS A 247 -10.37 22.66 -0.98
CA LYS A 247 -10.43 23.21 -2.35
C LYS A 247 -9.96 24.68 -2.43
N ARG A 248 -10.39 25.54 -1.49
CA ARG A 248 -10.00 26.96 -1.43
C ARG A 248 -8.50 27.16 -1.24
N LEU A 249 -7.85 26.35 -0.39
CA LEU A 249 -6.41 26.39 -0.17
C LEU A 249 -5.66 26.02 -1.46
N PHE A 250 -6.05 24.92 -2.12
CA PHE A 250 -5.41 24.48 -3.36
C PHE A 250 -5.60 25.47 -4.51
N ILE A 251 -6.75 26.16 -4.58
CA ILE A 251 -6.94 27.26 -5.55
C ILE A 251 -5.95 28.39 -5.27
N ARG A 252 -5.80 28.82 -4.01
CA ARG A 252 -4.83 29.86 -3.62
C ARG A 252 -3.40 29.44 -3.97
N LEU A 253 -3.00 28.23 -3.63
CA LEU A 253 -1.68 27.69 -3.94
C LEU A 253 -1.45 27.62 -5.46
N TYR A 254 -2.37 27.03 -6.22
CA TYR A 254 -2.27 26.95 -7.68
C TYR A 254 -2.14 28.33 -8.33
N ASN A 255 -2.89 29.33 -7.87
CA ASN A 255 -2.80 30.68 -8.40
C ASN A 255 -1.43 31.33 -8.09
N ALA A 256 -0.82 30.99 -6.96
CA ALA A 256 0.49 31.49 -6.56
C ALA A 256 1.64 30.83 -7.34
N VAL A 257 1.65 29.50 -7.44
CA VAL A 257 2.81 28.76 -8.01
C VAL A 257 2.63 28.33 -9.48
N ARG A 258 1.41 28.37 -10.01
CA ARG A 258 1.05 27.90 -11.37
C ARG A 258 1.54 26.49 -11.68
N PHE A 259 1.54 25.63 -10.67
CA PHE A 259 1.92 24.22 -10.74
C PHE A 259 0.76 23.38 -10.19
N PRO A 260 0.45 22.19 -10.77
CA PRO A 260 -0.59 21.34 -10.22
C PRO A 260 -0.21 20.85 -8.82
N VAL A 261 -0.94 21.30 -7.81
CA VAL A 261 -0.68 21.05 -6.38
C VAL A 261 -1.79 20.28 -5.71
N ARG A 262 -2.96 20.16 -6.34
CA ARG A 262 -4.09 19.42 -5.77
C ARG A 262 -3.84 17.92 -5.95
N PRO A 263 -3.81 17.12 -4.87
CA PRO A 263 -3.61 15.68 -4.98
C PRO A 263 -4.74 15.02 -5.79
N ILE A 264 -4.36 14.07 -6.63
CA ILE A 264 -5.25 13.23 -7.44
C ILE A 264 -5.22 11.82 -6.87
N TYR A 265 -6.39 11.16 -6.84
CA TYR A 265 -6.55 9.75 -6.53
C TYR A 265 -7.37 9.09 -7.64
N GLY A 266 -7.20 7.79 -7.83
CA GLY A 266 -7.88 7.06 -8.89
C GLY A 266 -6.97 6.01 -9.51
N GLY A 267 -7.13 5.81 -10.82
CA GLY A 267 -6.70 4.58 -11.49
C GLY A 267 -7.76 3.50 -11.34
N PHE A 268 -9.04 3.89 -11.27
CA PHE A 268 -10.12 2.92 -11.21
C PHE A 268 -10.36 2.34 -12.61
N PRO A 269 -10.50 1.01 -12.73
CA PRO A 269 -10.79 0.35 -13.99
C PRO A 269 -12.27 0.54 -14.28
N VAL A 270 -12.60 1.70 -14.85
CA VAL A 270 -13.96 2.05 -15.29
C VAL A 270 -14.01 2.12 -16.81
N LYS A 271 -15.18 1.90 -17.41
CA LYS A 271 -15.34 1.91 -18.87
C LYS A 271 -15.11 3.32 -19.40
N PHE A 272 -14.16 3.50 -20.32
CA PHE A 272 -13.96 4.76 -21.03
C PHE A 272 -14.52 4.67 -22.46
N ARG A 273 -15.39 5.60 -22.82
CA ARG A 273 -15.86 5.80 -24.20
C ARG A 273 -15.66 7.25 -24.59
N THR A 274 -14.83 7.49 -25.60
CA THR A 274 -14.68 8.82 -26.19
C THR A 274 -15.77 9.03 -27.23
N HIS A 275 -16.51 10.13 -27.12
CA HIS A 275 -17.55 10.56 -28.04
C HIS A 275 -17.07 11.79 -28.80
N LEU A 276 -17.03 11.68 -30.13
CA LEU A 276 -16.77 12.80 -31.03
C LEU A 276 -18.10 13.34 -31.56
N GLY A 277 -18.40 14.60 -31.27
CA GLY A 277 -19.59 15.27 -31.76
C GLY A 277 -19.45 15.73 -33.22
N THR A 278 -20.55 16.27 -33.75
CA THR A 278 -20.62 16.77 -35.13
C THR A 278 -19.61 17.91 -35.36
N PRO A 279 -18.89 17.92 -36.49
CA PRO A 279 -17.97 19.01 -36.81
C PRO A 279 -18.69 20.36 -36.89
N ILE A 280 -18.15 21.36 -36.19
CA ILE A 280 -18.58 22.75 -36.25
C ILE A 280 -17.72 23.44 -37.32
N PRO A 281 -18.28 23.80 -38.50
CA PRO A 281 -17.52 24.42 -39.57
C PRO A 281 -17.11 25.85 -39.21
N TYR A 282 -16.11 26.35 -39.92
CA TYR A 282 -15.73 27.77 -39.83
C TYR A 282 -16.88 28.66 -40.28
N ASP A 283 -17.20 29.65 -39.45
CA ASP A 283 -18.20 30.69 -39.73
C ASP A 283 -17.54 32.06 -39.53
N PRO A 284 -17.40 32.89 -40.59
CA PRO A 284 -16.80 34.21 -40.49
C PRO A 284 -17.64 35.21 -39.68
N ALA A 285 -18.91 34.94 -39.40
CA ALA A 285 -19.79 35.83 -38.63
C ALA A 285 -19.63 35.69 -37.11
N LEU A 286 -19.04 34.59 -36.63
CA LEU A 286 -18.90 34.33 -35.19
C LEU A 286 -17.70 35.07 -34.60
N SER A 287 -17.92 35.78 -33.49
CA SER A 287 -16.81 36.26 -32.66
C SER A 287 -16.13 35.08 -31.94
N PRO A 288 -14.87 35.24 -31.46
CA PRO A 288 -14.23 34.22 -30.63
C PRO A 288 -15.03 33.82 -29.39
N GLU A 289 -15.77 34.76 -28.81
CA GLU A 289 -16.64 34.57 -27.66
C GLU A 289 -17.89 33.74 -28.04
N ASP A 290 -18.58 34.09 -29.13
CA ASP A 290 -19.75 33.33 -29.61
C ASP A 290 -19.36 31.90 -30.00
N LEU A 291 -18.20 31.74 -30.65
CA LEU A 291 -17.67 30.43 -31.01
C LEU A 291 -17.30 29.62 -29.76
N GLN A 292 -16.77 30.27 -28.70
CA GLN A 292 -16.50 29.60 -27.45
C GLN A 292 -17.78 29.06 -26.81
N GLU A 293 -18.84 29.85 -26.75
CA GLU A 293 -20.13 29.45 -26.19
C GLU A 293 -20.76 28.30 -27.00
N LYS A 294 -20.75 28.41 -28.34
CA LYS A 294 -21.25 27.36 -29.23
C LYS A 294 -20.54 26.02 -29.04
N VAL A 295 -19.22 26.03 -28.85
CA VAL A 295 -18.43 24.80 -28.63
C VAL A 295 -18.60 24.28 -27.21
N ALA A 296 -18.75 25.15 -26.21
CA ALA A 296 -19.06 24.75 -24.83
C ALA A 296 -20.40 24.00 -24.79
N TYR A 297 -21.44 24.56 -25.42
CA TYR A 297 -22.75 23.93 -25.54
C TYR A 297 -22.68 22.54 -26.18
N ALA A 298 -21.93 22.40 -27.29
CA ALA A 298 -21.79 21.11 -27.95
C ALA A 298 -21.10 20.04 -27.08
N ILE A 299 -20.15 20.43 -26.23
CA ILE A 299 -19.50 19.50 -25.28
C ILE A 299 -20.43 19.18 -24.11
N GLU A 300 -21.19 20.15 -23.61
CA GLU A 300 -22.21 19.94 -22.58
C GLU A 300 -23.32 19.01 -23.06
N GLU A 301 -23.74 19.10 -24.32
CA GLU A 301 -24.66 18.13 -24.93
C GLU A 301 -24.08 16.71 -24.93
N LEU A 302 -22.81 16.54 -25.28
CA LEU A 302 -22.15 15.23 -25.21
C LEU A 302 -22.10 14.70 -23.77
N ILE A 303 -21.78 15.55 -22.80
CA ILE A 303 -21.75 15.21 -21.38
C ILE A 303 -23.15 14.79 -20.92
N ASN A 304 -24.17 15.60 -21.15
CA ASN A 304 -25.54 15.35 -20.73
C ASN A 304 -26.13 14.07 -21.36
N LYS A 305 -25.71 13.76 -22.59
CA LYS A 305 -26.16 12.55 -23.30
C LYS A 305 -25.48 11.28 -22.81
N HIS A 306 -24.20 11.34 -22.46
CA HIS A 306 -23.38 10.15 -22.26
C HIS A 306 -22.91 9.93 -20.82
N GLN A 307 -23.00 10.92 -19.93
CA GLN A 307 -22.52 10.83 -18.57
C GLN A 307 -23.65 10.84 -17.54
N ARG A 308 -23.56 9.94 -16.56
CA ARG A 308 -24.40 10.01 -15.35
C ARG A 308 -23.90 11.13 -14.44
N ILE A 309 -24.78 12.07 -14.10
CA ILE A 309 -24.49 13.22 -13.25
C ILE A 309 -25.40 13.20 -12.00
N PRO A 310 -24.85 13.35 -10.78
CA PRO A 310 -23.42 13.41 -10.47
C PRO A 310 -22.74 12.06 -10.74
N GLY A 311 -21.53 12.10 -11.30
CA GLY A 311 -20.71 10.93 -11.56
C GLY A 311 -20.42 10.13 -10.28
N SER A 312 -20.42 8.80 -10.41
CA SER A 312 -20.25 7.88 -9.28
C SER A 312 -19.30 6.75 -9.66
N ILE A 313 -18.19 6.62 -8.90
CA ILE A 313 -17.19 5.56 -9.13
C ILE A 313 -17.84 4.18 -9.04
N PHE A 314 -18.73 3.97 -8.07
CA PHE A 314 -19.43 2.70 -7.90
C PHE A 314 -20.22 2.31 -9.15
N HIS A 315 -21.03 3.23 -9.68
CA HIS A 315 -21.80 2.96 -10.89
C HIS A 315 -20.91 2.78 -12.12
N ALA A 316 -19.82 3.54 -12.24
CA ALA A 316 -18.87 3.41 -13.34
C ALA A 316 -18.09 2.08 -13.33
N LEU A 317 -17.85 1.49 -12.15
CA LEU A 317 -17.26 0.15 -12.03
C LEU A 317 -18.23 -0.94 -12.53
N LEU A 318 -19.54 -0.75 -12.37
CA LEU A 318 -20.55 -1.70 -12.86
C LEU A 318 -20.67 -1.72 -14.39
N ASP A 319 -20.19 -0.69 -15.08
CA ASP A 319 -20.21 -0.62 -16.55
C ASP A 319 -19.17 -1.56 -17.24
N LEU A 320 -18.48 -2.42 -16.48
CA LEU A 320 -17.43 -3.34 -16.94
C LEU A 320 -17.82 -4.83 -16.75
N PRO A 321 -18.86 -5.35 -17.42
CA PRO A 321 -19.50 -6.57 -16.96
C PRO A 321 -18.69 -7.86 -17.20
N ASN A 322 -17.77 -7.90 -18.19
CA ASN A 322 -17.16 -9.16 -18.66
C ASN A 322 -15.64 -9.16 -18.93
N TRP A 323 -14.95 -8.02 -18.84
CA TRP A 323 -13.51 -7.91 -19.22
C TRP A 323 -12.56 -8.02 -18.00
N PHE A 324 -13.04 -7.66 -16.81
CA PHE A 324 -12.22 -7.54 -15.59
C PHE A 324 -11.94 -8.89 -14.88
N GLY A 325 -12.58 -9.99 -15.33
CA GLY A 325 -12.55 -11.28 -14.64
C GLY A 325 -11.15 -11.89 -14.47
N TRP A 326 -10.28 -11.82 -15.47
CA TRP A 326 -8.99 -12.53 -15.40
C TRP A 326 -7.89 -11.78 -14.60
N MET A 327 -7.77 -10.46 -14.76
CA MET A 327 -6.75 -9.69 -14.03
C MET A 327 -7.09 -9.48 -12.55
N HIS A 328 -8.38 -9.28 -12.22
CA HIS A 328 -8.86 -9.15 -10.84
C HIS A 328 -8.63 -10.43 -10.03
N ASN A 329 -8.87 -11.60 -10.64
CA ASN A 329 -8.78 -12.90 -9.97
C ASN A 329 -7.34 -13.31 -9.60
N LEU A 330 -6.30 -12.69 -10.16
CA LEU A 330 -4.89 -13.02 -9.86
C LEU A 330 -4.17 -11.94 -9.05
N SER A 331 -4.38 -10.66 -9.36
CA SER A 331 -3.61 -9.56 -8.76
C SER A 331 -4.10 -9.14 -7.37
N LEU A 332 -5.42 -9.17 -7.13
CA LEU A 332 -6.00 -8.77 -5.85
C LEU A 332 -5.68 -9.78 -4.74
N PRO A 333 -5.84 -11.11 -4.93
CA PRO A 333 -5.44 -12.08 -3.91
C PRO A 333 -3.94 -12.01 -3.59
N LEU A 334 -3.10 -11.81 -4.61
CA LEU A 334 -1.66 -11.69 -4.41
C LEU A 334 -1.31 -10.44 -3.59
N LEU A 335 -1.91 -9.28 -3.90
CA LEU A 335 -1.75 -8.06 -3.14
C LEU A 335 -2.19 -8.26 -1.67
N VAL A 336 -3.34 -8.88 -1.44
CA VAL A 336 -3.88 -9.15 -0.11
C VAL A 336 -2.90 -10.02 0.71
N VAL A 337 -2.34 -11.07 0.12
CA VAL A 337 -1.40 -11.99 0.80
C VAL A 337 -0.09 -11.30 1.24
N PHE A 338 0.34 -10.24 0.56
CA PHE A 338 1.49 -9.43 0.99
C PHE A 338 1.12 -8.26 1.91
N LEU A 339 -0.15 -7.81 1.93
CA LEU A 339 -0.64 -6.75 2.81
C LEU A 339 -1.03 -7.26 4.20
N LEU A 340 -1.58 -8.46 4.30
CA LEU A 340 -2.07 -9.04 5.55
C LEU A 340 -1.02 -9.07 6.68
N PRO A 341 0.26 -9.46 6.48
CA PRO A 341 1.26 -9.39 7.56
C PRO A 341 1.43 -8.01 8.16
N TRP A 342 1.25 -6.95 7.38
CA TRP A 342 1.32 -5.58 7.87
C TRP A 342 0.15 -5.22 8.78
N LEU A 343 -1.03 -5.82 8.60
CA LEU A 343 -2.14 -5.64 9.54
C LEU A 343 -1.81 -6.22 10.93
N TYR A 344 -1.10 -7.34 11.00
CA TYR A 344 -0.65 -7.91 12.27
C TYR A 344 0.47 -7.08 12.91
N VAL A 345 1.40 -6.55 12.10
CA VAL A 345 2.38 -5.57 12.58
C VAL A 345 1.69 -4.34 13.13
N LEU A 346 0.66 -3.82 12.45
CA LEU A 346 -0.14 -2.69 12.94
C LEU A 346 -0.90 -3.04 14.23
N LEU A 347 -1.45 -4.26 14.36
CA LEU A 347 -2.07 -4.73 15.60
C LEU A 347 -1.06 -4.70 16.76
N ILE A 348 0.15 -5.21 16.56
CA ILE A 348 1.22 -5.19 17.57
C ILE A 348 1.61 -3.74 17.90
N LEU A 349 1.87 -2.92 16.89
CA LEU A 349 2.31 -1.53 17.06
C LEU A 349 1.20 -0.62 17.59
N SER A 350 -0.08 -1.00 17.49
CA SER A 350 -1.20 -0.26 18.08
C SER A 350 -1.10 -0.15 19.61
N SER A 351 -0.33 -1.05 20.25
CA SER A 351 0.01 -0.95 21.68
C SER A 351 0.73 0.35 22.04
N ILE A 352 1.50 0.94 21.10
CA ILE A 352 2.22 2.20 21.32
C ILE A 352 1.22 3.35 21.57
N PRO A 353 0.40 3.77 20.59
CA PRO A 353 -0.54 4.87 20.81
C PRO A 353 -1.55 4.56 21.93
N TYR A 354 -1.95 3.30 22.10
CA TYR A 354 -2.82 2.88 23.21
C TYR A 354 -2.20 3.17 24.58
N LEU A 355 -0.98 2.68 24.85
CA LEU A 355 -0.35 2.87 26.15
C LEU A 355 0.02 4.34 26.41
N HIS A 356 0.36 5.11 25.38
CA HIS A 356 0.57 6.55 25.50
C HIS A 356 -0.73 7.29 25.84
N LEU A 357 -1.86 6.90 25.24
CA LEU A 357 -3.17 7.42 25.62
C LEU A 357 -3.51 7.06 27.07
N CYS A 358 -3.29 5.82 27.50
CA CYS A 358 -3.45 5.42 28.90
C CYS A 358 -2.59 6.27 29.84
N ASN A 359 -1.32 6.49 29.50
CA ASN A 359 -0.41 7.33 30.29
C ASN A 359 -0.94 8.77 30.40
N TYR A 360 -1.36 9.35 29.29
CA TYR A 360 -1.94 10.69 29.25
C TYR A 360 -3.21 10.79 30.12
N LEU A 361 -4.13 9.83 30.01
CA LEU A 361 -5.35 9.79 30.80
C LEU A 361 -5.05 9.60 32.29
N ARG A 362 -4.10 8.74 32.65
CA ARG A 362 -3.63 8.57 34.04
C ARG A 362 -3.13 9.89 34.60
N LEU A 363 -2.22 10.55 33.89
CA LEU A 363 -1.63 11.82 34.32
C LEU A 363 -2.65 12.96 34.36
N ARG A 364 -3.77 12.88 33.63
CA ARG A 364 -4.78 13.93 33.59
C ARG A 364 -5.91 13.73 34.61
N PHE A 365 -6.42 12.51 34.73
CA PHE A 365 -7.65 12.22 35.48
C PHE A 365 -7.43 11.31 36.69
N TRP A 366 -6.37 10.49 36.71
CA TRP A 366 -6.10 9.50 37.75
C TRP A 366 -4.70 9.65 38.36
N LYS A 367 -4.28 10.89 38.66
CA LYS A 367 -2.95 11.15 39.22
C LYS A 367 -2.66 10.42 40.54
N GLN A 368 -3.71 10.15 41.32
CA GLN A 368 -3.62 9.49 42.63
C GLN A 368 -3.79 7.97 42.55
N SER A 369 -3.96 7.38 41.36
CA SER A 369 -4.12 5.93 41.25
C SER A 369 -2.80 5.21 41.54
N ASN A 370 -2.91 4.01 42.11
CA ASN A 370 -1.77 3.10 42.21
C ASN A 370 -1.28 2.76 40.80
N GLU A 371 0.00 3.01 40.53
CA GLU A 371 0.58 2.86 39.20
C GLU A 371 0.56 1.41 38.71
N ASP A 372 0.85 0.45 39.59
CA ASP A 372 0.92 -0.97 39.23
C ASP A 372 -0.46 -1.53 38.89
N GLU A 373 -1.47 -1.19 39.69
CA GLU A 373 -2.86 -1.58 39.43
C GLU A 373 -3.40 -0.93 38.15
N PHE A 374 -3.05 0.34 37.89
CA PHE A 374 -3.43 1.01 36.64
C PHE A 374 -2.83 0.30 35.42
N TRP A 375 -1.53 0.03 35.44
CA TRP A 375 -0.88 -0.64 34.31
C TRP A 375 -1.33 -2.09 34.17
N LYS A 376 -1.65 -2.78 35.28
CA LYS A 376 -2.28 -4.09 35.25
C LYS A 376 -3.63 -4.04 34.51
N ALA A 377 -4.50 -3.10 34.84
CA ALA A 377 -5.77 -2.93 34.15
C ALA A 377 -5.60 -2.60 32.65
N ALA A 378 -4.66 -1.70 32.30
CA ALA A 378 -4.36 -1.37 30.91
C ALA A 378 -3.87 -2.59 30.12
N ARG A 379 -2.96 -3.38 30.70
CA ARG A 379 -2.51 -4.63 30.07
C ARG A 379 -3.65 -5.64 29.92
N TRP A 380 -4.56 -5.74 30.89
CA TRP A 380 -5.72 -6.64 30.81
C TRP A 380 -6.64 -6.31 29.64
N LEU A 381 -6.94 -5.03 29.42
CA LEU A 381 -7.74 -4.61 28.26
C LEU A 381 -7.04 -4.96 26.94
N MET A 382 -5.74 -4.69 26.86
CA MET A 382 -4.94 -5.04 25.68
C MET A 382 -4.89 -6.56 25.44
N ALA A 383 -4.69 -7.34 26.50
CA ALA A 383 -4.72 -8.80 26.47
C ALA A 383 -6.07 -9.32 25.98
N TYR A 384 -7.18 -8.71 26.39
CA TYR A 384 -8.52 -9.08 25.90
C TYR A 384 -8.65 -8.87 24.39
N VAL A 385 -8.18 -7.73 23.87
CA VAL A 385 -8.20 -7.43 22.43
C VAL A 385 -7.36 -8.44 21.64
N TRP A 386 -6.13 -8.71 22.10
CA TRP A 386 -5.26 -9.70 21.45
C TRP A 386 -5.82 -11.11 21.55
N ASN A 387 -6.42 -11.48 22.68
CA ASN A 387 -7.05 -12.78 22.86
C ASN A 387 -8.25 -12.94 21.93
N LEU A 388 -9.15 -11.94 21.88
CA LEU A 388 -10.30 -11.93 20.97
C LEU A 388 -9.84 -12.08 19.52
N HIS A 389 -8.83 -11.30 19.09
CA HIS A 389 -8.25 -11.43 17.77
C HIS A 389 -7.72 -12.86 17.52
N SER A 390 -6.97 -13.43 18.47
CA SER A 390 -6.42 -14.79 18.34
C SER A 390 -7.50 -15.87 18.23
N LYS A 391 -8.60 -15.75 18.99
CA LYS A 391 -9.73 -16.69 18.96
C LYS A 391 -10.49 -16.57 17.65
N LEU A 392 -10.81 -15.35 17.22
CA LEU A 392 -11.56 -15.10 16.00
C LEU A 392 -10.80 -15.51 14.75
N PHE A 393 -9.54 -15.11 14.60
CA PHE A 393 -8.78 -15.32 13.36
C PHE A 393 -8.07 -16.67 13.28
N HIS A 394 -7.75 -17.29 14.42
CA HIS A 394 -6.97 -18.52 14.44
C HIS A 394 -7.58 -19.65 15.27
N GLY A 395 -8.73 -19.42 15.93
CA GLY A 395 -9.23 -20.39 16.91
C GLY A 395 -8.18 -20.73 17.97
N TYR A 396 -7.39 -19.73 18.39
CA TYR A 396 -6.16 -19.95 19.15
C TYR A 396 -6.37 -20.74 20.44
N GLU A 397 -5.50 -21.72 20.71
CA GLU A 397 -5.53 -22.57 21.90
C GLU A 397 -4.15 -22.68 22.54
N VAL A 398 -4.12 -22.93 23.85
CA VAL A 398 -2.90 -23.24 24.60
C VAL A 398 -3.09 -24.55 25.35
N THR A 399 -2.14 -25.46 25.23
CA THR A 399 -2.06 -26.71 26.02
C THR A 399 -0.79 -26.70 26.88
N GLY A 400 -0.86 -27.32 28.07
CA GLY A 400 0.28 -27.36 28.99
C GLY A 400 0.43 -26.11 29.86
N LEU A 401 -0.63 -25.31 30.06
CA LEU A 401 -0.58 -24.16 30.98
C LEU A 401 -0.25 -24.60 32.42
N GLU A 402 -0.65 -25.80 32.81
CA GLU A 402 -0.33 -26.46 34.07
C GLU A 402 1.18 -26.71 34.28
N HIS A 403 1.99 -26.66 33.22
CA HIS A 403 3.45 -26.74 33.34
C HIS A 403 4.08 -25.43 33.81
N LEU A 404 3.34 -24.31 33.76
CA LEU A 404 3.79 -23.04 34.32
C LEU A 404 3.62 -23.07 35.84
N PRO A 405 4.58 -22.53 36.62
CA PRO A 405 4.40 -22.42 38.06
C PRO A 405 3.17 -21.53 38.39
N GLU A 406 2.31 -21.97 39.31
CA GLU A 406 1.07 -21.24 39.62
C GLU A 406 1.35 -19.90 40.33
N THR A 407 2.21 -19.88 41.35
CA THR A 407 2.61 -18.65 42.07
C THR A 407 4.07 -18.70 42.55
N GLY A 408 4.78 -17.57 42.47
CA GLY A 408 6.12 -17.37 43.05
C GLY A 408 7.30 -18.13 42.41
N GLY A 409 7.06 -18.99 41.41
CA GLY A 409 8.10 -19.73 40.69
C GLY A 409 8.44 -19.14 39.33
N GLY A 410 9.71 -18.85 39.10
CA GLY A 410 10.22 -18.42 37.79
C GLY A 410 10.37 -19.60 36.83
N ALA A 411 10.12 -19.38 35.53
CA ALA A 411 10.32 -20.39 34.50
C ALA A 411 10.78 -19.72 33.19
N LEU A 412 11.67 -20.41 32.47
CA LEU A 412 12.21 -19.94 31.20
C LEU A 412 11.53 -20.65 30.03
N LEU A 413 10.72 -19.93 29.27
CA LEU A 413 10.07 -20.43 28.06
C LEU A 413 11.04 -20.30 26.88
N ILE A 414 11.34 -21.43 26.24
CA ILE A 414 12.20 -21.47 25.06
C ILE A 414 11.35 -21.92 23.88
N TYR A 415 11.27 -21.06 22.86
CA TYR A 415 10.34 -21.25 21.76
C TYR A 415 11.00 -21.13 20.39
N TYR A 416 10.38 -21.80 19.42
CA TYR A 416 10.71 -21.68 18.00
C TYR A 416 10.24 -20.33 17.45
N HIS A 417 11.12 -19.58 16.77
CA HIS A 417 10.75 -18.27 16.24
C HIS A 417 10.10 -18.35 14.85
N GLY A 418 8.79 -18.11 14.76
CA GLY A 418 8.07 -17.92 13.49
C GLY A 418 8.48 -16.66 12.73
N ALA A 419 8.03 -16.48 11.48
CA ALA A 419 8.41 -15.30 10.68
C ALA A 419 7.98 -13.97 11.33
N LEU A 420 6.78 -13.97 11.93
CA LEU A 420 6.29 -12.92 12.81
C LEU A 420 5.88 -13.59 14.15
N PRO A 421 6.39 -13.15 15.32
CA PRO A 421 6.21 -13.86 16.59
C PRO A 421 4.85 -13.54 17.24
N ILE A 422 3.75 -13.66 16.48
CA ILE A 422 2.38 -13.37 16.96
C ILE A 422 1.93 -14.35 18.07
N ASP A 423 2.50 -15.55 18.06
CA ASP A 423 2.30 -16.62 19.03
C ASP A 423 2.68 -16.19 20.44
N MET A 424 3.80 -15.47 20.61
CA MET A 424 4.22 -14.98 21.92
C MET A 424 3.28 -13.88 22.46
N TYR A 425 2.73 -13.02 21.59
CA TYR A 425 1.73 -12.04 22.01
C TYR A 425 0.44 -12.71 22.47
N TYR A 426 -0.03 -13.73 21.75
CA TYR A 426 -1.23 -14.48 22.11
C TYR A 426 -1.04 -15.31 23.37
N LEU A 427 0.12 -15.96 23.54
CA LEU A 427 0.44 -16.69 24.77
C LEU A 427 0.51 -15.73 25.96
N THR A 428 1.16 -14.58 25.81
CA THR A 428 1.23 -13.56 26.88
C THR A 428 -0.17 -13.08 27.27
N ALA A 429 -1.06 -12.86 26.30
CA ALA A 429 -2.45 -12.51 26.58
C ALA A 429 -3.19 -13.64 27.32
N GLU A 430 -3.03 -14.89 26.89
CA GLU A 430 -3.68 -16.05 27.53
C GLU A 430 -3.19 -16.24 28.98
N THR A 431 -1.89 -16.16 29.24
CA THR A 431 -1.34 -16.33 30.61
C THR A 431 -1.74 -15.17 31.52
N MET A 432 -1.87 -13.96 30.99
CA MET A 432 -2.37 -12.82 31.74
C MET A 432 -3.83 -13.01 32.15
N LEU A 433 -4.68 -13.47 31.23
CA LEU A 433 -6.11 -13.61 31.48
C LEU A 433 -6.44 -14.85 32.34
N LYS A 434 -5.73 -15.96 32.15
CA LYS A 434 -6.01 -17.23 32.85
C LYS A 434 -5.17 -17.46 34.11
N CYS A 435 -3.90 -17.06 34.09
CA CYS A 435 -2.98 -17.31 35.18
C CYS A 435 -2.61 -16.04 35.95
N ASN A 436 -3.05 -14.86 35.49
CA ASN A 436 -2.64 -13.56 36.02
C ASN A 436 -1.11 -13.39 36.08
N ARG A 437 -0.39 -13.96 35.11
CA ARG A 437 1.08 -13.86 34.98
C ARG A 437 1.47 -13.24 33.65
N LEU A 438 2.31 -12.21 33.71
CA LEU A 438 2.91 -11.56 32.54
C LEU A 438 4.18 -12.31 32.14
N ILE A 439 4.34 -12.61 30.86
CA ILE A 439 5.58 -13.19 30.33
C ILE A 439 6.52 -12.05 29.95
N HIS A 440 7.65 -11.95 30.66
CA HIS A 440 8.73 -11.06 30.26
C HIS A 440 9.35 -11.62 28.98
N THR A 441 9.65 -10.77 28.00
CA THR A 441 10.17 -11.24 26.70
C THR A 441 11.51 -10.61 26.39
N VAL A 442 12.47 -11.42 25.95
CA VAL A 442 13.73 -10.90 25.42
C VAL A 442 13.53 -10.48 23.96
N GLY A 443 13.50 -9.17 23.72
CA GLY A 443 13.36 -8.56 22.41
C GLY A 443 14.70 -8.20 21.77
N ASP A 444 14.72 -8.11 20.43
CA ASP A 444 15.90 -7.61 19.72
C ASP A 444 16.07 -6.09 19.93
N ARG A 445 17.33 -5.64 20.00
CA ARG A 445 17.69 -4.23 20.21
C ARG A 445 17.16 -3.29 19.12
N PHE A 446 16.76 -3.80 17.95
CA PHE A 446 16.11 -2.96 16.93
C PHE A 446 14.80 -2.34 17.43
N LEU A 447 14.08 -3.02 18.35
CA LEU A 447 12.81 -2.53 18.88
C LEU A 447 13.01 -1.21 19.66
N ASP A 448 14.15 -1.05 20.33
CA ASP A 448 14.52 0.19 21.05
C ASP A 448 14.67 1.40 20.11
N ARG A 449 14.76 1.16 18.80
CA ARG A 449 14.79 2.22 17.77
C ARG A 449 13.40 2.66 17.32
N ILE A 450 12.35 1.92 17.67
CA ILE A 450 10.96 2.27 17.31
C ILE A 450 10.49 3.41 18.23
N PRO A 451 10.08 4.55 17.68
CA PRO A 451 9.67 5.68 18.50
C PRO A 451 8.40 5.37 19.32
N GLY A 452 8.40 5.81 20.57
CA GLY A 452 7.34 5.48 21.53
C GLY A 452 7.44 4.09 22.17
N TRP A 453 8.32 3.20 21.69
CA TRP A 453 8.45 1.82 22.18
C TRP A 453 8.88 1.70 23.64
N ARG A 454 9.65 2.66 24.17
CA ARG A 454 10.13 2.65 25.57
C ARG A 454 9.02 2.51 26.61
N LEU A 455 7.84 3.06 26.33
CA LEU A 455 6.68 2.90 27.21
C LEU A 455 6.14 1.47 27.15
N VAL A 456 6.03 0.91 25.94
CA VAL A 456 5.59 -0.48 25.72
C VAL A 456 6.55 -1.44 26.40
N SER A 457 7.86 -1.28 26.18
CA SER A 457 8.89 -2.15 26.74
C SER A 457 8.85 -2.18 28.26
N ARG A 458 8.63 -1.03 28.90
CA ARG A 458 8.46 -0.90 30.35
C ARG A 458 7.16 -1.53 30.86
N VAL A 459 6.03 -1.29 30.20
CA VAL A 459 4.72 -1.76 30.69
C VAL A 459 4.55 -3.26 30.45
N MET A 460 5.07 -3.77 29.33
CA MET A 460 4.99 -5.18 28.91
C MET A 460 6.22 -6.01 29.27
N ASN A 461 7.19 -5.44 29.99
CA ASN A 461 8.43 -6.10 30.39
C ASN A 461 9.18 -6.78 29.22
N VAL A 462 9.27 -6.07 28.09
CA VAL A 462 10.08 -6.49 26.94
C VAL A 462 11.46 -5.87 27.09
N THR A 463 12.51 -6.68 27.18
CA THR A 463 13.89 -6.20 27.43
C THR A 463 14.86 -6.75 26.41
N SER A 464 15.92 -6.02 26.08
CA SER A 464 17.04 -6.53 25.27
C SER A 464 18.12 -7.23 26.14
N GLY A 465 17.69 -7.79 27.27
CA GLY A 465 18.45 -8.00 28.51
C GLY A 465 19.75 -8.80 28.41
N SER A 466 20.68 -8.47 29.30
CA SER A 466 21.88 -9.29 29.56
C SER A 466 21.51 -10.59 30.28
N VAL A 467 22.44 -11.56 30.31
CA VAL A 467 22.27 -12.81 31.10
C VAL A 467 21.86 -12.49 32.54
N GLN A 468 22.53 -11.53 33.17
CA GLN A 468 22.26 -11.16 34.57
C GLN A 468 20.88 -10.54 34.79
N SER A 469 20.42 -9.72 33.84
CA SER A 469 19.04 -9.18 33.90
C SER A 469 18.01 -10.31 33.81
N CYS A 470 18.24 -11.29 32.92
CA CYS A 470 17.35 -12.44 32.76
C CYS A 470 17.32 -13.31 34.02
N VAL A 471 18.49 -13.57 34.61
CA VAL A 471 18.63 -14.32 35.87
C VAL A 471 17.90 -13.61 37.01
N ALA A 472 18.03 -12.29 37.13
CA ALA A 472 17.34 -11.50 38.14
C ALA A 472 15.81 -11.59 37.99
N THR A 473 15.29 -11.46 36.77
CA THR A 473 13.85 -11.64 36.47
C THR A 473 13.36 -13.02 36.89
N LEU A 474 14.07 -14.08 36.53
CA LEU A 474 13.69 -15.45 36.86
C LEU A 474 13.75 -15.72 38.38
N ARG A 475 14.79 -15.22 39.07
CA ARG A 475 14.92 -15.35 40.54
C ARG A 475 13.88 -14.55 41.31
N ALA A 476 13.32 -13.49 40.72
CA ALA A 476 12.18 -12.76 41.28
C ALA A 476 10.86 -13.54 41.17
N GLY A 477 10.88 -14.74 40.56
CA GLY A 477 9.70 -15.57 40.39
C GLY A 477 8.88 -15.22 39.15
N GLU A 478 9.44 -14.48 38.19
CA GLU A 478 8.73 -14.07 36.96
C GLU A 478 8.91 -15.09 35.81
N LEU A 479 7.99 -15.08 34.85
CA LEU A 479 8.12 -15.83 33.60
C LEU A 479 8.98 -15.06 32.61
N LEU A 480 9.90 -15.74 31.93
CA LEU A 480 10.72 -15.14 30.88
C LEU A 480 10.68 -15.99 29.61
N SER A 481 10.54 -15.37 28.44
CA SER A 481 10.62 -16.04 27.15
C SER A 481 11.84 -15.61 26.35
N ILE A 482 12.49 -16.58 25.70
CA ILE A 482 13.63 -16.36 24.81
C ILE A 482 13.47 -17.25 23.58
N ALA A 483 13.63 -16.66 22.38
CA ALA A 483 13.83 -17.40 21.14
C ALA A 483 15.33 -17.47 20.82
N PRO A 484 16.01 -18.61 21.01
CA PRO A 484 17.47 -18.68 20.84
C PRO A 484 17.93 -18.40 19.40
N GLY A 485 17.12 -18.81 18.42
CA GLY A 485 17.34 -18.52 17.01
C GLY A 485 17.18 -17.03 16.64
N GLY A 486 16.34 -16.31 17.39
CA GLY A 486 16.07 -14.88 17.21
C GLY A 486 15.68 -14.51 15.78
N VAL A 487 16.05 -13.30 15.36
CA VAL A 487 15.73 -12.74 14.02
C VAL A 487 16.30 -13.56 12.86
N TYR A 488 17.35 -14.36 13.09
CA TYR A 488 17.89 -15.25 12.06
C TYR A 488 16.95 -16.42 11.79
N GLU A 489 16.50 -17.10 12.85
CA GLU A 489 15.52 -18.20 12.73
C GLU A 489 14.19 -17.67 12.19
N ALA A 490 13.73 -16.51 12.67
CA ALA A 490 12.52 -15.84 12.17
C ALA A 490 12.53 -15.73 10.63
N GLN A 491 13.62 -15.23 10.05
CA GLN A 491 13.72 -15.01 8.62
C GLN A 491 13.98 -16.31 7.85
N PHE A 492 14.87 -17.17 8.35
CA PHE A 492 15.47 -18.22 7.53
C PHE A 492 15.03 -19.64 7.86
N GLY A 493 14.15 -19.85 8.84
CA GLY A 493 13.50 -21.15 9.02
C GLY A 493 12.58 -21.51 7.85
N ASP A 494 12.26 -22.80 7.72
CA ASP A 494 11.56 -23.37 6.57
C ASP A 494 10.28 -24.13 6.99
N SER A 495 9.66 -24.87 6.06
CA SER A 495 8.46 -25.69 6.29
C SER A 495 8.71 -26.94 7.13
N VAL A 496 9.97 -27.28 7.43
CA VAL A 496 10.30 -28.45 8.24
C VAL A 496 10.64 -28.12 9.68
N TYR A 497 10.55 -26.84 10.04
CA TYR A 497 10.71 -26.36 11.42
C TYR A 497 12.08 -26.71 12.02
N GLU A 498 13.13 -26.70 11.19
CA GLU A 498 14.49 -26.90 11.66
C GLU A 498 14.89 -25.79 12.67
N VAL A 499 15.46 -26.21 13.80
CA VAL A 499 15.94 -25.33 14.87
C VAL A 499 17.28 -24.73 14.47
N LEU A 500 17.36 -23.40 14.33
CA LEU A 500 18.52 -22.69 13.75
C LEU A 500 19.37 -21.97 14.80
N TRP A 501 19.66 -22.63 15.92
CA TRP A 501 20.34 -22.00 17.06
C TRP A 501 21.87 -21.93 16.91
N LYS A 502 22.47 -22.79 16.07
CA LYS A 502 23.94 -22.92 15.93
C LYS A 502 24.58 -23.08 17.32
N ASN A 503 25.65 -22.33 17.61
CA ASN A 503 26.38 -22.40 18.89
C ASN A 503 25.80 -21.47 19.98
N ARG A 504 24.53 -21.04 19.89
CA ARG A 504 23.93 -20.09 20.85
C ARG A 504 23.44 -20.80 22.11
N THR A 505 24.25 -20.74 23.17
CA THR A 505 23.94 -21.34 24.48
C THR A 505 23.58 -20.30 25.56
N GLY A 506 23.29 -19.05 25.18
CA GLY A 506 23.06 -17.96 26.13
C GLY A 506 21.89 -18.21 27.09
N PHE A 507 20.77 -18.71 26.56
CA PHE A 507 19.60 -19.07 27.35
C PHE A 507 19.87 -20.22 28.33
N ALA A 508 20.71 -21.19 27.94
CA ALA A 508 21.10 -22.31 28.81
C ALA A 508 21.90 -21.81 30.01
N ARG A 509 22.79 -20.83 29.83
CA ARG A 509 23.51 -20.18 30.95
C ARG A 509 22.53 -19.45 31.89
N VAL A 510 21.56 -18.74 31.32
CA VAL A 510 20.50 -18.07 32.10
C VAL A 510 19.74 -19.08 32.97
N ALA A 511 19.30 -20.20 32.40
CA ALA A 511 18.57 -21.23 33.15
C ALA A 511 19.42 -21.86 34.26
N LEU A 512 20.67 -22.25 33.95
CA LEU A 512 21.59 -22.86 34.92
C LEU A 512 21.94 -21.92 36.07
N GLU A 513 22.12 -20.63 35.79
CA GLU A 513 22.44 -19.64 36.82
C GLU A 513 21.20 -19.25 37.66
N ALA A 514 20.04 -19.14 37.02
CA ALA A 514 18.78 -18.83 37.70
C ALA A 514 18.22 -20.02 38.49
N LYS A 515 18.65 -21.26 38.19
CA LYS A 515 18.15 -22.51 38.79
C LYS A 515 16.64 -22.71 38.61
N VAL A 516 16.13 -22.36 37.42
CA VAL A 516 14.71 -22.48 37.07
C VAL A 516 14.49 -23.54 35.99
N PRO A 517 13.29 -24.15 35.91
CA PRO A 517 12.97 -25.05 34.82
C PRO A 517 12.90 -24.32 33.47
N ILE A 518 13.26 -25.04 32.41
CA ILE A 518 13.01 -24.63 31.02
C ILE A 518 11.72 -25.28 30.54
N ILE A 519 10.81 -24.49 29.99
CA ILE A 519 9.58 -24.98 29.36
C ILE A 519 9.75 -24.85 27.84
N PRO A 520 9.93 -25.95 27.10
CA PRO A 520 9.98 -25.92 25.65
C PRO A 520 8.59 -25.58 25.11
N MET A 521 8.53 -24.67 24.14
CA MET A 521 7.30 -24.18 23.54
C MET A 521 7.35 -24.33 22.02
N PHE A 522 6.24 -24.80 21.45
CA PHE A 522 6.03 -24.84 20.02
C PHE A 522 4.62 -24.37 19.68
N THR A 523 4.48 -23.61 18.59
CA THR A 523 3.16 -23.19 18.09
C THR A 523 2.90 -23.80 16.72
N VAL A 524 1.88 -24.66 16.68
CA VAL A 524 1.40 -25.34 15.47
C VAL A 524 0.99 -24.29 14.43
N ASN A 525 1.37 -24.53 13.16
CA ASN A 525 1.08 -23.70 12.00
C ASN A 525 1.65 -22.27 12.01
N ILE A 526 2.60 -21.92 12.88
CA ILE A 526 3.15 -20.55 12.90
C ILE A 526 3.88 -20.18 11.60
N ARG A 527 4.50 -21.15 10.90
CA ARG A 527 5.10 -20.95 9.56
C ARG A 527 4.07 -20.95 8.45
N GLU A 528 2.96 -21.65 8.61
CA GLU A 528 1.84 -21.63 7.67
C GLU A 528 1.06 -20.33 7.77
N CYS A 529 1.00 -19.71 8.95
CA CYS A 529 0.42 -18.39 9.15
C CYS A 529 1.24 -17.31 8.44
N PHE A 530 2.57 -17.32 8.62
CA PHE A 530 3.49 -16.37 7.99
C PHE A 530 4.69 -17.06 7.36
N ARG A 531 4.86 -16.83 6.05
CA ARG A 531 5.97 -17.35 5.26
C ARG A 531 6.94 -16.25 4.89
N THR A 532 8.21 -16.62 4.78
CA THR A 532 9.21 -15.77 4.16
C THR A 532 9.45 -16.17 2.72
N VAL A 533 9.76 -15.19 1.87
CA VAL A 533 10.07 -15.47 0.46
C VAL A 533 11.37 -16.26 0.36
N SER A 534 11.31 -17.41 -0.34
CA SER A 534 12.46 -18.32 -0.53
C SER A 534 13.39 -17.90 -1.67
N PHE A 535 12.92 -17.05 -2.60
CA PHE A 535 13.71 -16.55 -3.72
C PHE A 535 14.89 -15.68 -3.25
N ALA A 536 16.08 -15.93 -3.80
CA ALA A 536 17.31 -15.20 -3.50
C ALA A 536 17.70 -15.16 -2.00
N LYS A 537 17.30 -16.17 -1.20
CA LYS A 537 17.60 -16.27 0.25
C LYS A 537 19.07 -15.98 0.60
N TRP A 538 20.01 -16.42 -0.24
CA TRP A 538 21.46 -16.18 -0.08
C TRP A 538 21.82 -14.68 -0.02
N LEU A 539 21.15 -13.84 -0.82
CA LEU A 539 21.36 -12.40 -0.85
C LEU A 539 20.90 -11.75 0.47
N PHE A 540 19.74 -12.18 0.96
CA PHE A 540 19.18 -11.67 2.22
C PHE A 540 19.98 -12.13 3.44
N VAL A 541 20.52 -13.35 3.43
CA VAL A 541 21.47 -13.81 4.46
C VAL A 541 22.70 -12.88 4.50
N ARG A 542 23.24 -12.52 3.34
CA ARG A 542 24.38 -11.58 3.23
C ARG A 542 23.99 -10.19 3.72
N LEU A 543 22.82 -9.68 3.34
CA LEU A 543 22.35 -8.37 3.75
C LEU A 543 22.11 -8.30 5.27
N TYR A 544 21.46 -9.31 5.84
CA TYR A 544 21.26 -9.42 7.30
C TYR A 544 22.59 -9.52 8.05
N SER A 545 23.59 -10.22 7.49
CA SER A 545 24.92 -10.34 8.11
C SER A 545 25.59 -8.98 8.35
N VAL A 546 25.30 -8.00 7.50
CA VAL A 546 25.81 -6.62 7.54
C VAL A 546 24.88 -5.70 8.34
N LEU A 547 23.59 -5.63 7.99
CA LEU A 547 22.66 -4.64 8.54
C LEU A 547 22.10 -5.01 9.91
N LYS A 548 22.03 -6.31 10.23
CA LYS A 548 21.37 -6.84 11.44
C LYS A 548 19.91 -6.40 11.63
N VAL A 549 19.24 -6.01 10.54
CA VAL A 549 17.80 -5.65 10.52
C VAL A 549 17.04 -6.75 9.77
N PRO A 550 15.83 -7.14 10.21
CA PRO A 550 14.99 -8.05 9.45
C PRO A 550 14.58 -7.41 8.12
N VAL A 551 15.02 -8.00 7.01
CA VAL A 551 14.84 -7.47 5.64
C VAL A 551 14.21 -8.50 4.69
N LEU A 552 14.04 -9.75 5.11
CA LEU A 552 13.45 -10.77 4.26
C LEU A 552 11.93 -10.56 4.16
N PRO A 553 11.34 -10.54 2.95
CA PRO A 553 9.91 -10.33 2.79
C PRO A 553 9.06 -11.43 3.43
N ILE A 554 8.01 -11.01 4.13
CA ILE A 554 7.01 -11.87 4.74
C ILE A 554 5.71 -11.76 3.93
N TYR A 555 5.05 -12.89 3.69
CA TYR A 555 3.70 -12.99 3.15
C TYR A 555 2.86 -13.95 4.00
N GLY A 556 1.55 -13.83 3.93
CA GLY A 556 0.63 -14.67 4.70
C GLY A 556 -0.32 -13.85 5.55
N GLY A 557 -0.35 -14.08 6.87
CA GLY A 557 -1.50 -13.71 7.70
C GLY A 557 -2.69 -14.62 7.44
N PHE A 558 -2.40 -15.86 7.02
CA PHE A 558 -3.43 -16.84 6.70
C PHE A 558 -4.18 -17.24 7.96
N PRO A 559 -5.50 -17.47 7.85
CA PRO A 559 -6.34 -17.67 9.01
C PRO A 559 -6.33 -19.17 9.34
N VAL A 560 -5.16 -19.67 9.74
CA VAL A 560 -4.86 -21.07 10.11
C VAL A 560 -5.12 -21.31 11.60
N LYS A 561 -5.32 -22.58 11.99
CA LYS A 561 -5.43 -22.95 13.41
C LYS A 561 -4.08 -22.79 14.09
N LEU A 562 -3.99 -21.91 15.08
CA LEU A 562 -2.78 -21.76 15.91
C LEU A 562 -3.02 -22.46 17.26
N ARG A 563 -2.13 -23.37 17.63
CA ARG A 563 -2.13 -24.00 18.96
C ARG A 563 -0.74 -23.93 19.55
N THR A 564 -0.59 -23.26 20.68
CA THR A 564 0.65 -23.25 21.44
C THR A 564 0.68 -24.42 22.40
N VAL A 565 1.73 -25.22 22.31
CA VAL A 565 1.98 -26.36 23.19
C VAL A 565 3.16 -26.02 24.09
N LEU A 566 2.91 -26.00 25.39
CA LEU A 566 3.93 -25.91 26.42
C LEU A 566 4.31 -27.34 26.83
N GLY A 567 5.51 -27.76 26.46
CA GLY A 567 6.02 -29.09 26.77
C GLY A 567 6.37 -29.26 28.24
N LYS A 568 6.74 -30.49 28.61
CA LYS A 568 7.10 -30.84 30.00
C LYS A 568 8.29 -29.99 30.49
N PRO A 569 8.25 -29.46 31.73
CA PRO A 569 9.36 -28.72 32.29
C PRO A 569 10.65 -29.56 32.30
N ILE A 570 11.72 -29.03 31.73
CA ILE A 570 13.07 -29.57 31.86
C ILE A 570 13.65 -28.99 33.15
N PRO A 571 13.80 -29.79 34.21
CA PRO A 571 14.31 -29.29 35.47
C PRO A 571 15.76 -28.85 35.32
N TYR A 572 16.15 -27.94 36.20
CA TYR A 572 17.55 -27.55 36.35
C TYR A 572 18.41 -28.75 36.76
N ASP A 573 19.58 -28.87 36.14
CA ASP A 573 20.56 -29.92 36.40
C ASP A 573 21.97 -29.32 36.40
N GLU A 574 22.62 -29.34 37.57
CA GLU A 574 23.97 -28.81 37.80
C GLU A 574 25.06 -29.54 37.01
N SER A 575 24.80 -30.78 36.60
CA SER A 575 25.77 -31.59 35.86
C SER A 575 25.84 -31.26 34.37
N LEU A 576 24.83 -30.58 33.83
CA LEU A 576 24.74 -30.28 32.40
C LEU A 576 25.56 -29.04 32.04
N SER A 577 26.41 -29.19 31.02
CA SER A 577 27.02 -28.04 30.37
C SER A 577 25.96 -27.21 29.62
N PRO A 578 26.17 -25.91 29.40
CA PRO A 578 25.25 -25.09 28.60
C PRO A 578 24.98 -25.62 27.18
N VAL A 579 25.95 -26.35 26.60
CA VAL A 579 25.81 -26.99 25.28
C VAL A 579 24.87 -28.20 25.40
N ALA A 580 25.12 -29.09 26.36
CA ALA A 580 24.29 -30.27 26.57
C ALA A 580 22.83 -29.90 26.92
N LEU A 581 22.63 -28.84 27.71
CA LEU A 581 21.30 -28.32 27.99
C LEU A 581 20.65 -27.73 26.73
N GLN A 582 21.41 -27.02 25.89
CA GLN A 582 20.89 -26.49 24.63
C GLN A 582 20.46 -27.60 23.66
N GLU A 583 21.25 -28.67 23.52
CA GLU A 583 20.91 -29.85 22.71
C GLU A 583 19.65 -30.54 23.23
N ARG A 584 19.54 -30.74 24.55
CA ARG A 584 18.36 -31.33 25.19
C ARG A 584 17.09 -30.52 24.94
N VAL A 585 17.16 -29.19 25.02
CA VAL A 585 16.01 -28.31 24.78
C VAL A 585 15.65 -28.26 23.29
N ALA A 586 16.64 -28.27 22.39
CA ALA A 586 16.41 -28.36 20.95
C ALA A 586 15.72 -29.68 20.59
N ALA A 587 16.15 -30.80 21.18
CA ALA A 587 15.52 -32.10 21.00
C ALA A 587 14.07 -32.11 21.52
N ALA A 588 13.80 -31.47 22.66
CA ALA A 588 12.44 -31.34 23.19
C ALA A 588 11.52 -30.53 22.28
N ILE A 589 12.00 -29.44 21.67
CA ILE A 589 11.21 -28.69 20.68
C ILE A 589 11.01 -29.50 19.40
N ALA A 590 12.03 -30.22 18.94
CA ALA A 590 11.90 -31.11 17.78
C ALA A 590 10.90 -32.25 18.03
N GLU A 591 10.79 -32.74 19.28
CA GLU A 591 9.74 -33.68 19.69
C GLU A 591 8.36 -33.04 19.57
N LEU A 592 8.16 -31.83 20.12
CA LEU A 592 6.88 -31.12 20.01
C LEU A 592 6.47 -30.88 18.55
N VAL A 593 7.43 -30.53 17.69
CA VAL A 593 7.20 -30.41 16.24
C VAL A 593 6.74 -31.75 15.66
N ARG A 594 7.41 -32.85 15.99
CA ARG A 594 7.08 -34.19 15.47
C ARG A 594 5.71 -34.68 15.93
N GLU A 595 5.34 -34.39 17.17
CA GLU A 595 4.06 -34.80 17.75
C GLU A 595 2.89 -33.97 17.25
N HIS A 596 3.08 -32.67 17.00
CA HIS A 596 1.98 -31.73 16.78
C HIS A 596 1.93 -31.08 15.39
N GLN A 597 2.98 -31.18 14.57
CA GLN A 597 3.06 -30.55 13.25
C GLN A 597 3.24 -31.57 12.14
N ARG A 598 2.44 -31.41 11.07
CA ARG A 598 2.68 -32.12 9.80
C ARG A 598 3.81 -31.43 9.05
N VAL A 599 4.81 -32.21 8.63
CA VAL A 599 6.03 -31.73 7.98
C VAL A 599 6.22 -32.46 6.63
N PRO A 600 6.52 -31.76 5.51
CA PRO A 600 6.60 -30.30 5.40
C PRO A 600 5.23 -29.65 5.58
N GLY A 601 5.18 -28.53 6.31
CA GLY A 601 3.92 -27.82 6.54
C GLY A 601 3.33 -27.25 5.26
N ASP A 602 2.01 -27.40 5.10
CA ASP A 602 1.22 -26.94 3.95
C ASP A 602 0.15 -25.93 4.40
N ILE A 603 0.02 -24.83 3.66
CA ILE A 603 -0.85 -23.70 4.01
C ILE A 603 -2.32 -24.08 3.84
N LEU A 604 -2.69 -24.76 2.75
CA LEU A 604 -4.09 -25.07 2.45
C LEU A 604 -4.63 -26.08 3.46
N GLN A 605 -3.83 -27.08 3.81
CA GLN A 605 -4.14 -28.03 4.85
C GLN A 605 -4.31 -27.33 6.22
N ALA A 606 -3.38 -26.45 6.59
CA ALA A 606 -3.48 -25.71 7.87
C ALA A 606 -4.69 -24.78 7.97
N ILE A 607 -5.17 -24.26 6.82
CA ILE A 607 -6.45 -23.53 6.74
C ILE A 607 -7.61 -24.50 6.94
N GLY A 608 -7.61 -25.66 6.24
CA GLY A 608 -8.63 -26.70 6.37
C GLY A 608 -8.79 -27.19 7.81
N ASP A 609 -7.67 -27.54 8.47
CA ASP A 609 -7.64 -28.03 9.86
C ASP A 609 -8.32 -27.04 10.85
N ARG A 610 -8.40 -25.75 10.53
CA ARG A 610 -9.12 -24.77 11.36
C ARG A 610 -10.63 -24.89 11.25
N PHE A 611 -11.14 -25.10 10.04
CA PHE A 611 -12.57 -25.06 9.76
C PHE A 611 -13.22 -26.45 9.91
N ASP A 612 -12.47 -27.54 9.71
CA ASP A 612 -12.96 -28.91 9.94
C ASP A 612 -13.33 -29.16 11.41
N THR A 613 -12.63 -28.52 12.35
CA THR A 613 -13.00 -28.58 13.77
C THR A 613 -14.32 -27.89 14.12
N MET A 614 -14.84 -26.96 13.30
CA MET A 614 -16.13 -26.32 13.56
C MET A 614 -17.30 -27.22 13.16
N HIS A 615 -17.20 -27.93 12.03
CA HIS A 615 -18.24 -28.87 11.59
C HIS A 615 -18.41 -30.08 12.52
N ALA A 616 -17.34 -30.56 13.15
CA ALA A 616 -17.42 -31.66 14.11
C ALA A 616 -18.08 -31.26 15.45
N VAL A 617 -18.05 -29.97 15.82
CA VAL A 617 -18.72 -29.44 17.02
C VAL A 617 -20.20 -29.17 16.75
N GLU A 618 -20.53 -28.58 15.59
CA GLU A 618 -21.91 -28.35 15.15
C GLU A 618 -22.70 -29.66 15.03
N GLN A 619 -22.08 -30.73 14.51
CA GLN A 619 -22.73 -32.05 14.41
C GLN A 619 -22.98 -32.71 15.79
N ARG A 620 -22.09 -32.51 16.76
CA ARG A 620 -22.31 -33.02 18.13
C ARG A 620 -23.39 -32.25 18.88
N GLU A 621 -23.46 -30.93 18.71
CA GLU A 621 -24.54 -30.13 19.31
C GLU A 621 -25.91 -30.45 18.68
N GLU A 622 -25.99 -30.76 17.39
CA GLU A 622 -27.23 -31.25 16.75
C GLU A 622 -27.65 -32.65 17.21
N GLU A 623 -26.70 -33.54 17.53
CA GLU A 623 -26.98 -34.87 18.07
C GLU A 623 -27.43 -34.82 19.55
N ASP A 624 -26.80 -33.99 20.38
CA ASP A 624 -27.17 -33.81 21.79
C ASP A 624 -28.48 -33.04 21.98
N THR A 625 -28.93 -32.24 21.00
CA THR A 625 -30.24 -31.56 21.03
C THR A 625 -31.38 -32.48 20.53
N LYS A 626 -31.06 -33.66 19.96
CA LYS A 626 -32.02 -34.67 19.48
C LYS A 626 -32.19 -35.86 20.44
N LEU A 627 -31.43 -35.90 21.54
CA LEU A 627 -31.59 -36.80 22.69
C LEU A 627 -32.30 -36.07 23.84
#